data_AF-A0A174KQ60-F1
#
_entry.id   AF-A0A174KQ60-F1
#
_cell.length_a   1.000
_cell.length_b   1.000
_cell.length_c   1.000
_cell.angle_alpha   90.00
_cell.angle_beta   90.00
_cell.angle_gamma   90.00
#
_symmetry.space_group_name_H-M   'P 1'
#
loop_
_entity.id
_entity.type
_entity.pdbx_description
1 polymer ?
#
loop_
_entity_poly.entity_id
_entity_poly.type
_entity_poly.pdbx_seq_one_letter_code
_entity_poly.pdbx_strand_id
1 'polypeptide(L)'
;MFQRLFGNTPEEQLTYLQPRILLTALVIVVGLLAMLFGGSGDWIIVIAAYVWGWDFLKNWFGFTTIGAFFSGNIAIGVVLFVGYLIIGYVIGLITFLLGAVRYIQLRLLFKR
;
A
#
# COMPACT_ATOMS: atom_id res chain seq x y z
N MET A 1 17.81 -2.52 -5.95
CA MET A 1 16.35 -2.35 -6.11
C MET A 1 15.70 -1.74 -4.87
N PHE A 2 15.83 -2.36 -3.69
CA PHE A 2 15.24 -1.83 -2.44
C PHE A 2 15.64 -0.40 -2.08
N GLN A 3 16.86 0.02 -2.42
CA GLN A 3 17.30 1.41 -2.19
C GLN A 3 16.43 2.44 -2.92
N ARG A 4 16.04 2.12 -4.17
CA ARG A 4 15.18 2.99 -4.98
C ARG A 4 13.71 2.95 -4.54
N LEU A 5 13.29 1.90 -3.85
CA LEU A 5 11.90 1.70 -3.44
C LEU A 5 11.62 2.19 -2.03
N PHE A 6 12.58 2.06 -1.11
CA PHE A 6 12.34 2.19 0.32
C PHE A 6 13.31 3.15 1.03
N GLY A 7 14.33 3.70 0.36
CA GLY A 7 15.31 4.62 0.94
C GLY A 7 16.76 4.19 0.70
N ASN A 8 17.70 5.12 0.70
CA ASN A 8 19.08 4.86 0.28
C ASN A 8 19.87 4.11 1.36
N THR A 9 19.55 4.31 2.63
CA THR A 9 20.20 3.66 3.78
C THR A 9 19.32 2.61 4.47
N PRO A 10 19.89 1.64 5.18
CA PRO A 10 19.13 0.67 5.99
C PRO A 10 18.20 1.30 7.03
N GLU A 11 18.62 2.41 7.64
CA GLU A 11 17.86 3.14 8.65
C GLU A 11 16.65 3.84 8.03
N GLU A 12 16.84 4.54 6.90
CA GLU A 12 15.75 5.14 6.13
C GLU A 12 14.72 4.10 5.70
N GLN A 13 15.19 2.93 5.24
CA GLN A 13 14.32 1.82 4.88
C GLN A 13 13.52 1.31 6.08
N LEU A 14 14.12 1.25 7.27
CA LEU A 14 13.41 0.81 8.47
C LEU A 14 12.33 1.83 8.87
N THR A 15 12.65 3.12 8.86
CA THR A 15 11.71 4.21 9.14
C THR A 15 10.56 4.24 8.12
N TYR A 16 10.82 3.90 6.86
CA TYR A 16 9.79 3.76 5.83
C TYR A 16 8.93 2.50 6.03
N LEU A 17 9.55 1.34 6.28
CA LEU A 17 8.85 0.05 6.29
C LEU A 17 8.06 -0.18 7.59
N GLN A 18 8.61 0.22 8.74
CA GLN A 18 8.03 -0.04 10.05
C GLN A 18 6.57 0.44 10.21
N PRO A 19 6.21 1.71 9.90
CA PRO A 19 4.83 2.16 10.04
C PRO A 19 3.88 1.42 9.08
N ARG A 20 4.32 1.11 7.86
CA ARG A 20 3.50 0.39 6.86
C ARG A 20 3.24 -1.05 7.27
N ILE A 21 4.24 -1.74 7.80
CA ILE A 21 4.10 -3.09 8.35
C ILE A 21 3.12 -3.08 9.52
N LEU A 22 3.25 -2.13 10.46
CA LEU A 22 2.35 -2.01 11.61
C LEU A 22 0.90 -1.73 11.19
N LEU A 23 0.70 -0.80 10.25
CA LEU A 23 -0.62 -0.52 9.69
C LEU A 23 -1.21 -1.74 8.99
N THR A 24 -0.41 -2.48 8.24
CA THR A 24 -0.87 -3.70 7.56
C THR A 24 -1.26 -4.78 8.57
N ALA A 25 -0.47 -4.95 9.63
CA ALA A 25 -0.79 -5.88 10.72
C ALA A 25 -2.11 -5.49 11.40
N LEU A 26 -2.34 -4.19 11.65
CA LEU A 26 -3.60 -3.69 12.19
C LEU A 26 -4.78 -3.98 11.25
N VAL A 27 -4.64 -3.73 9.95
CA VAL A 27 -5.67 -4.05 8.94
C VAL A 27 -6.01 -5.54 8.95
N ILE A 28 -5.01 -6.41 9.05
CA ILE A 28 -5.21 -7.86 9.14
C ILE A 28 -5.97 -8.22 10.42
N VAL A 29 -5.57 -7.69 11.58
CA VAL A 29 -6.23 -7.98 12.86
C VAL A 29 -7.70 -7.53 12.85
N VAL A 30 -7.97 -6.30 12.41
CA VAL A 30 -9.34 -5.78 12.30
C VAL A 30 -10.16 -6.61 11.32
N GLY A 31 -9.55 -6.99 10.20
CA GLY A 31 -10.16 -7.87 9.20
C GLY A 31 -10.56 -9.22 9.76
N LEU A 32 -9.65 -9.89 10.46
CA LEU A 32 -9.92 -11.17 11.11
C LEU A 32 -11.03 -11.05 12.16
N LEU A 33 -11.03 -9.98 12.96
CA LEU A 33 -12.10 -9.71 13.91
C LEU A 33 -13.45 -9.53 13.20
N ALA A 34 -13.50 -8.75 12.11
CA ALA A 34 -14.72 -8.56 11.33
C ALA A 34 -15.28 -9.89 10.79
N MET A 35 -14.41 -10.82 10.38
CA MET A 35 -14.82 -12.16 9.94
C MET A 35 -15.47 -12.98 11.05
N LEU A 36 -15.05 -12.82 12.31
CA LEU A 36 -15.69 -13.49 13.45
C LEU A 36 -17.14 -13.03 13.67
N PHE A 37 -17.50 -11.83 13.19
CA PHE A 37 -18.85 -11.26 13.26
C PHE A 37 -19.62 -11.36 11.93
N GLY A 38 -19.16 -12.21 10.99
CA GLY A 38 -19.85 -12.46 9.72
C GLY A 38 -19.44 -11.54 8.56
N GLY A 39 -18.36 -10.76 8.71
CA GLY A 39 -17.79 -9.98 7.62
C GLY A 39 -17.03 -10.84 6.59
N SER A 40 -16.94 -10.37 5.35
CA SER A 40 -16.07 -10.98 4.33
C SER A 40 -14.61 -10.57 4.54
N GLY A 41 -13.66 -11.45 4.23
CA GLY A 41 -12.21 -11.17 4.35
C GLY A 41 -11.61 -10.50 3.11
N ASP A 42 -12.35 -10.42 2.01
CA ASP A 42 -11.81 -10.05 0.69
C ASP A 42 -11.29 -8.61 0.65
N TRP A 43 -11.85 -7.71 1.45
CA TRP A 43 -11.41 -6.32 1.51
C TRP A 43 -10.09 -6.15 2.24
N ILE A 44 -9.67 -7.11 3.08
CA ILE A 44 -8.44 -7.01 3.89
C ILE A 44 -7.23 -6.86 2.99
N ILE A 45 -7.13 -7.72 1.97
CA ILE A 45 -6.01 -7.70 1.03
C ILE A 45 -6.04 -6.45 0.15
N VAL A 46 -7.24 -5.93 -0.17
CA VAL A 46 -7.41 -4.70 -0.94
C VAL A 46 -6.89 -3.51 -0.16
N ILE A 47 -7.30 -3.36 1.11
CA ILE A 47 -6.83 -2.26 1.97
C ILE A 47 -5.33 -2.40 2.22
N ALA A 48 -4.85 -3.61 2.50
CA ALA A 48 -3.42 -3.86 2.66
C ALA A 48 -2.64 -3.44 1.41
N ALA A 49 -3.10 -3.77 0.20
CA ALA A 49 -2.44 -3.33 -1.03
C ALA A 49 -2.35 -1.80 -1.11
N TYR A 50 -3.42 -1.07 -0.80
CA TYR A 50 -3.40 0.39 -0.84
C TYR A 50 -2.53 1.04 0.24
N VAL A 51 -2.34 0.42 1.42
CA VAL A 51 -1.36 0.90 2.42
C VAL A 51 0.04 1.03 1.81
N TRP A 52 0.37 0.19 0.82
CA TRP A 52 1.68 0.16 0.17
C TRP A 52 1.70 0.85 -1.20
N GLY A 53 0.61 0.77 -1.96
CA GLY A 53 0.50 1.31 -3.31
C GLY A 53 0.14 2.80 -3.38
N TRP A 54 -0.45 3.36 -2.33
CA TRP A 54 -1.02 4.71 -2.37
C TRP A 54 0.00 5.82 -2.60
N ASP A 55 1.17 5.75 -1.97
CA ASP A 55 2.21 6.75 -2.16
C ASP A 55 2.78 6.70 -3.59
N PHE A 56 2.92 5.51 -4.17
CA PHE A 56 3.31 5.35 -5.57
C PHE A 56 2.28 5.96 -6.52
N LEU A 57 1.00 5.70 -6.26
CA LEU A 57 -0.08 6.23 -7.06
C LEU A 57 -0.12 7.76 -7.05
N LYS A 58 0.00 8.39 -5.88
CA LYS A 58 0.07 9.86 -5.75
C LYS A 58 1.25 10.44 -6.52
N ASN A 59 2.41 9.82 -6.39
CA ASN A 59 3.65 10.30 -7.00
C ASN A 59 3.68 10.12 -8.53
N TRP A 60 3.08 9.05 -9.06
CA TRP A 60 3.06 8.79 -10.51
C TRP A 60 2.03 9.61 -11.26
N PHE A 61 0.84 9.77 -10.69
CA PHE A 61 -0.25 10.44 -11.40
C PHE A 61 -0.33 11.94 -11.09
N GLY A 62 0.38 12.43 -10.07
CA GLY A 62 0.48 13.86 -9.77
C GLY A 62 -0.83 14.51 -9.33
N PHE A 63 -1.90 13.75 -9.13
CA PHE A 63 -3.18 14.26 -8.66
C PHE A 63 -3.10 14.60 -7.17
N THR A 64 -3.31 15.87 -6.85
CA THR A 64 -3.40 16.36 -5.47
C THR A 64 -4.70 15.95 -4.79
N THR A 65 -5.78 15.70 -5.55
CA THR A 65 -7.10 15.32 -5.01
C THR A 65 -7.82 14.29 -5.90
N ILE A 66 -8.59 13.38 -5.27
CA ILE A 66 -9.46 12.42 -5.99
C ILE A 66 -10.53 13.16 -6.82
N GLY A 67 -10.95 14.35 -6.39
CA GLY A 67 -11.92 15.18 -7.11
C GLY A 67 -11.45 15.61 -8.50
N ALA A 68 -10.13 15.64 -8.76
CA ALA A 68 -9.57 15.97 -10.06
C ALA A 68 -10.02 15.01 -11.17
N PHE A 69 -10.30 13.75 -10.84
CA PHE A 69 -10.78 12.77 -11.82
C PHE A 69 -12.17 13.14 -12.36
N PHE A 70 -13.02 13.81 -11.58
CA PHE A 70 -14.44 14.01 -11.88
C PHE A 70 -14.79 15.42 -12.39
N SER A 71 -13.80 16.30 -12.54
CA SER A 71 -14.02 17.73 -12.80
C SER A 71 -14.48 18.06 -14.23
N GLY A 72 -14.14 17.23 -15.21
CA GLY A 72 -14.51 17.44 -16.62
C GLY A 72 -15.75 16.63 -17.01
N ASN A 73 -15.61 15.31 -17.05
CA ASN A 73 -16.68 14.38 -17.40
C ASN A 73 -16.72 13.25 -16.37
N ILE A 74 -17.84 13.10 -15.68
CA ILE A 74 -18.00 12.11 -14.60
C ILE A 74 -17.78 10.69 -15.14
N ALA A 75 -18.32 10.34 -16.30
CA ALA A 75 -18.17 9.00 -16.86
C ALA A 75 -16.70 8.67 -17.16
N ILE A 76 -15.97 9.60 -17.79
CA ILE A 76 -14.53 9.44 -18.04
C ILE A 76 -13.76 9.40 -16.72
N GLY A 77 -14.14 10.24 -15.75
CA GLY A 77 -13.56 10.28 -14.42
C GLY A 77 -13.68 8.96 -13.67
N VAL A 78 -14.85 8.31 -13.74
CA VAL A 78 -15.07 6.98 -13.15
C VAL A 78 -14.15 5.95 -13.80
N VAL A 79 -14.05 5.93 -15.13
CA VAL A 79 -13.16 4.98 -15.84
C VAL A 79 -11.71 5.17 -15.43
N LEU A 80 -11.22 6.41 -15.39
CA LEU A 80 -9.85 6.73 -14.96
C LEU A 80 -9.62 6.37 -13.49
N PHE A 81 -10.59 6.65 -12.62
CA PHE A 81 -10.50 6.32 -11.20
C PHE A 81 -10.47 4.79 -10.97
N VAL A 82 -11.30 4.03 -11.68
CA VAL A 82 -11.27 2.56 -11.61
C VAL A 82 -9.94 2.02 -12.11
N GLY A 83 -9.42 2.53 -13.23
CA GLY A 83 -8.09 2.18 -13.73
C GLY A 83 -6.98 2.50 -12.71
N TYR A 84 -7.05 3.66 -12.08
CA TYR A 84 -6.14 4.10 -11.03
C TYR A 84 -6.16 3.16 -9.81
N LEU A 85 -7.36 2.73 -9.38
CA LEU A 85 -7.52 1.74 -8.31
C LEU A 85 -6.89 0.39 -8.69
N ILE A 86 -7.17 -0.13 -9.88
CA ILE A 86 -6.61 -1.41 -10.34
C ILE A 86 -5.07 -1.37 -10.36
N ILE A 87 -4.48 -0.32 -10.92
CA ILE A 87 -3.03 -0.13 -10.93
C ILE A 87 -2.47 -0.06 -9.51
N GLY A 88 -3.16 0.67 -8.63
CA GLY A 88 -2.77 0.82 -7.22
C GLY A 88 -2.75 -0.48 -6.46
N TYR A 89 -3.76 -1.32 -6.71
CA TYR A 89 -3.84 -2.66 -6.14
C TYR A 89 -2.66 -3.52 -6.58
N VAL A 90 -2.37 -3.59 -7.88
CA VAL A 90 -1.27 -4.41 -8.41
C VAL A 90 0.09 -3.94 -7.89
N ILE A 91 0.38 -2.65 -7.99
CA ILE A 91 1.65 -2.07 -7.50
C ILE A 91 1.76 -2.27 -5.99
N GLY A 92 0.66 -2.03 -5.25
CA GLY A 92 0.59 -2.19 -3.81
C GLY A 92 0.89 -3.61 -3.33
N LEU A 93 0.40 -4.62 -4.02
CA LEU A 93 0.73 -6.01 -3.72
C LEU A 93 2.21 -6.33 -3.93
N ILE A 94 2.78 -5.87 -5.05
CA ILE A 94 4.20 -6.10 -5.36
C ILE A 94 5.09 -5.42 -4.30
N THR A 95 4.79 -4.16 -3.97
CA THR A 95 5.56 -3.40 -2.99
C THR A 95 5.38 -3.93 -1.57
N PHE A 96 4.19 -4.44 -1.22
CA PHE A 96 3.94 -5.16 0.04
C PHE A 96 4.85 -6.38 0.18
N LEU A 97 4.87 -7.27 -0.82
CA LEU A 97 5.69 -8.50 -0.76
C LEU A 97 7.18 -8.17 -0.65
N LEU A 98 7.66 -7.24 -1.48
CA LEU A 98 9.05 -6.78 -1.47
C LEU A 98 9.42 -6.10 -0.14
N GLY A 99 8.52 -5.27 0.39
CA GLY A 99 8.70 -4.53 1.64
C GLY A 99 8.71 -5.42 2.87
N ALA A 100 7.83 -6.42 2.93
CA ALA A 100 7.78 -7.41 3.99
C ALA A 100 9.08 -8.23 4.06
N VAL A 101 9.55 -8.74 2.92
CA VAL A 101 10.82 -9.46 2.85
C VAL A 101 11.97 -8.57 3.31
N ARG A 102 12.02 -7.33 2.82
CA ARG A 102 13.09 -6.40 3.17
C ARG A 102 13.08 -6.04 4.65
N TYR A 103 11.90 -5.84 5.24
CA TYR A 103 11.76 -5.55 6.66
C TYR A 103 12.31 -6.68 7.54
N ILE A 104 11.99 -7.93 7.20
CA ILE A 104 12.51 -9.11 7.91
C ILE A 104 14.03 -9.18 7.80
N GLN A 105 14.59 -8.97 6.60
CA GLN A 105 16.05 -8.94 6.39
C GLN A 105 16.74 -7.89 7.26
N LEU A 106 16.21 -6.66 7.30
CA LEU A 106 16.78 -5.58 8.11
C LEU A 106 16.70 -5.91 9.60
N ARG A 107 15.55 -6.42 10.07
CA ARG A 107 15.37 -6.80 11.48
C ARG A 107 16.29 -7.93 11.92
N LEU A 108 16.63 -8.87 11.03
CA LEU A 108 17.62 -9.91 11.32
C LEU A 108 19.05 -9.36 11.36
N LEU A 109 19.36 -8.39 10.50
CA LEU A 109 20.69 -7.79 10.39
C LEU A 109 21.00 -6.87 11.59
N PHE A 110 20.03 -6.09 12.06
CA PHE A 110 20.17 -5.23 13.24
C PHE A 110 20.01 -5.96 14.59
N LYS A 111 19.59 -7.23 14.60
CA LYS A 111 19.50 -8.06 15.83
C LYS A 111 20.79 -8.83 16.15
N ARG A 112 21.77 -8.82 15.24
CA ARG A 112 23.14 -9.29 15.51
C ARG A 112 23.93 -8.15 16.12
#